data_AF-A0A4P5QHV1-F1
#
_entry.id   AF-A0A4P5QHV1-F1
#
_cell.length_a   1.000
_cell.length_b   1.000
_cell.length_c   1.000
_cell.angle_alpha   90.00
_cell.angle_beta   90.00
_cell.angle_gamma   90.00
#
_symmetry.space_group_name_H-M   'P 1'
#
loop_
_entity.id
_entity.type
_entity.pdbx_description
1 polymer ?
#
loop_
_entity_poly.entity_id
_entity_poly.type
_entity_poly.pdbx_seq_one_letter_code
_entity_poly.pdbx_strand_id
1 'polypeptide(L)'
;MSKYQHKKGTIKDNAIEALLHDPLFRQRVEKNKKGKGSYQRTAKYGKKDNWEASGKQANSFFTTGLPLLMSAIRFAHSAVLAGRGFR
;
A
#
# COMPACT_ATOMS: atom_id res chain seq x y z
N MET A 1 -8.87 1.70 -44.48
CA MET A 1 -8.43 2.62 -43.40
C MET A 1 -9.46 3.73 -43.26
N SER A 2 -9.87 4.07 -42.04
CA SER A 2 -10.66 5.29 -41.79
C SER A 2 -9.75 6.53 -41.81
N LYS A 3 -10.32 7.69 -42.18
CA LYS A 3 -9.59 8.97 -42.31
C LYS A 3 -9.87 9.86 -41.09
N TYR A 4 -8.85 10.53 -40.56
CA TYR A 4 -8.99 11.43 -39.41
C TYR A 4 -9.61 12.77 -39.81
N GLN A 5 -10.55 13.30 -39.01
CA GLN A 5 -11.20 14.59 -39.22
C GLN A 5 -10.54 15.66 -38.32
N HIS A 6 -9.81 16.58 -38.94
CA HIS A 6 -9.11 17.68 -38.25
C HIS A 6 -10.01 18.92 -38.03
N LYS A 7 -9.65 19.81 -37.10
CA LYS A 7 -10.45 20.99 -36.72
C LYS A 7 -10.09 22.28 -37.45
N LYS A 8 -9.09 22.25 -38.35
CA LYS A 8 -8.58 23.43 -39.06
C LYS A 8 -9.48 23.97 -40.19
N GLY A 9 -10.62 23.33 -40.47
CA GLY A 9 -11.46 23.67 -41.61
C GLY A 9 -10.79 23.28 -42.94
N THR A 10 -11.02 24.05 -44.00
CA THR A 10 -10.35 23.84 -45.28
C THR A 10 -8.91 24.33 -45.24
N ILE A 11 -7.97 23.40 -45.41
CA ILE A 11 -6.53 23.71 -45.47
C ILE A 11 -6.23 24.24 -46.88
N LYS A 12 -5.62 25.43 -46.97
CA LYS A 12 -5.30 26.09 -48.26
C LYS A 12 -3.87 25.83 -48.70
N ASP A 13 -2.91 26.05 -47.80
CA ASP A 13 -1.48 26.04 -48.14
C ASP A 13 -0.82 24.73 -47.65
N ASN A 14 -0.40 24.69 -46.38
CA ASN A 14 0.36 23.58 -45.81
C ASN A 14 -0.48 22.65 -44.94
N ALA A 15 -0.72 21.43 -45.44
CA ALA A 15 -1.48 20.43 -44.69
C ALA A 15 -0.77 19.91 -43.44
N ILE A 16 0.55 19.69 -43.51
CA ILE A 16 1.33 19.16 -42.38
C ILE A 16 1.39 20.20 -41.25
N GLU A 17 1.66 21.45 -41.58
CA GLU A 17 1.72 22.56 -40.62
C GLU A 17 0.35 22.79 -39.96
N ALA A 18 -0.73 22.76 -40.75
CA ALA A 18 -2.08 22.84 -40.20
C ALA A 18 -2.37 21.71 -39.21
N LEU A 19 -1.99 20.46 -39.56
CA LEU A 19 -2.16 19.32 -38.68
C LEU A 19 -1.26 19.40 -37.45
N LEU A 20 -0.02 19.89 -37.57
CA LEU A 20 0.90 20.04 -36.45
C LEU A 20 0.30 20.93 -35.34
N HIS A 21 -0.46 21.95 -35.71
CA HIS A 21 -1.18 22.82 -34.78
C HIS A 21 -2.61 22.34 -34.45
N ASP A 22 -3.02 21.15 -34.89
CA ASP A 22 -4.29 20.50 -34.53
C ASP A 22 -4.13 19.72 -33.21
N PRO A 23 -5.21 19.51 -32.41
CA PRO A 23 -5.13 18.75 -31.17
C PRO A 23 -4.61 17.31 -31.31
N LEU A 24 -4.62 16.77 -32.54
CA LEU A 24 -4.01 15.49 -32.87
C LEU A 24 -2.54 15.42 -32.40
N PHE A 25 -1.77 16.47 -32.66
CA PHE A 25 -0.33 16.55 -32.36
C PHE A 25 -0.03 17.47 -31.18
N ARG A 26 -0.89 17.45 -30.16
CA ARG A 26 -0.63 18.16 -28.90
C ARG A 26 0.55 17.55 -28.14
N GLN A 27 1.23 18.39 -27.38
CA GLN A 27 2.20 17.92 -26.38
C GLN A 27 1.51 16.95 -25.40
N ARG A 28 2.15 15.80 -25.19
CA ARG A 28 1.74 14.82 -24.19
C ARG A 28 2.69 14.90 -23.01
N VAL A 29 2.12 15.04 -21.82
CA VAL A 29 2.86 15.02 -20.57
C VAL A 29 2.50 13.73 -19.86
N GLU A 30 3.50 12.89 -19.61
CA GLU A 30 3.32 11.67 -18.83
C GLU A 30 3.17 12.02 -17.34
N LYS A 31 2.28 11.30 -16.64
CA LYS A 31 2.19 11.42 -15.18
C LYS A 31 3.37 10.70 -14.55
N ASN A 32 4.21 11.46 -13.83
CA ASN A 32 5.29 10.91 -13.05
C ASN A 32 4.79 10.02 -11.90
N LYS A 33 5.53 8.96 -11.59
CA LYS A 33 5.22 8.05 -10.48
C LYS A 33 5.65 8.59 -9.11
N LYS A 34 6.56 9.56 -9.08
CA LYS A 34 7.11 10.16 -7.85
C LYS A 34 7.41 11.66 -8.05
N GLY A 35 7.27 12.45 -6.99
CA GLY A 35 7.57 13.88 -6.97
C GLY A 35 6.33 14.77 -7.12
N LYS A 36 6.49 15.97 -7.70
CA LYS A 36 5.40 16.93 -7.89
C LYS A 36 4.35 16.36 -8.84
N GLY A 37 3.08 16.36 -8.44
CA GLY A 37 1.97 15.88 -9.27
C GLY A 37 1.83 14.36 -9.36
N SER A 38 2.62 13.59 -8.60
CA SER A 38 2.56 12.12 -8.63
C SER A 38 1.53 11.51 -7.68
N TYR A 39 0.90 12.30 -6.81
CA TYR A 39 -0.09 11.79 -5.87
C TYR A 39 -1.34 11.27 -6.60
N GLN A 40 -1.73 10.03 -6.29
CA GLN A 40 -2.93 9.39 -6.81
C GLN A 40 -3.79 8.95 -5.62
N ARG A 41 -5.05 9.39 -5.59
CA ARG A 41 -5.99 9.03 -4.51
C ARG A 41 -6.22 7.52 -4.45
N THR A 42 -6.27 6.87 -5.60
CA THR A 42 -6.47 5.43 -5.75
C THR A 42 -5.37 4.86 -6.65
N ALA A 43 -4.70 3.82 -6.17
CA ALA A 43 -3.73 3.08 -6.99
C ALA A 43 -4.46 2.12 -7.94
N LYS A 44 -3.78 1.68 -9.02
CA LYS A 44 -4.33 0.73 -10.00
C LYS A 44 -4.86 -0.55 -9.34
N TYR A 45 -4.13 -1.05 -8.35
CA TYR A 45 -4.57 -2.13 -7.48
C TYR A 45 -4.82 -1.50 -6.11
N GLY A 46 -6.11 -1.37 -5.75
CA GLY A 46 -6.50 -0.84 -4.45
C GLY A 46 -5.94 -1.68 -3.31
N LYS A 47 -5.85 -1.09 -2.11
CA LYS A 47 -5.57 -1.87 -0.91
C LYS A 47 -6.70 -2.90 -0.77
N LYS A 48 -6.37 -4.18 -0.93
CA LYS A 48 -7.28 -5.26 -0.55
C LYS A 48 -7.50 -5.10 0.96
N ASP A 49 -8.76 -5.05 1.39
CA ASP A 49 -9.20 -4.78 2.79
C ASP A 49 -8.72 -5.80 3.85
N ASN A 50 -7.65 -6.56 3.58
CA ASN A 50 -7.18 -7.66 4.41
C ASN A 50 -5.70 -7.51 4.84
N TRP A 51 -5.20 -6.28 5.01
CA TRP A 51 -3.86 -6.04 5.58
C TRP A 51 -3.89 -5.84 7.11
N GLU A 52 -4.86 -6.41 7.81
CA GLU A 52 -4.70 -6.79 9.22
C GLU A 52 -4.01 -8.16 9.29
N ALA A 53 -2.76 -8.23 8.86
CA ALA A 53 -1.94 -9.41 9.11
C ALA A 53 -1.41 -9.33 10.56
N SER A 54 -1.97 -10.17 11.44
CA SER A 54 -1.28 -10.66 12.64
C SER A 54 -1.10 -9.71 13.85
N GLY A 55 -2.07 -8.84 14.16
CA GLY A 55 -2.11 -8.17 15.48
C GLY A 55 -2.82 -8.98 16.58
N LYS A 56 -3.83 -9.77 16.21
CA LYS A 56 -4.76 -10.40 17.17
C LYS A 56 -4.14 -11.60 17.90
N GLN A 57 -3.24 -12.35 17.24
CA GLN A 57 -2.57 -13.51 17.85
C GLN A 57 -1.48 -13.11 18.85
N ALA A 58 -0.76 -12.00 18.61
CA ALA A 58 0.25 -11.53 19.56
C ALA A 58 -0.36 -11.15 20.91
N ASN A 59 -1.52 -10.48 20.89
CA ASN A 59 -2.22 -10.11 22.13
C ASN A 59 -2.68 -11.34 22.94
N SER A 60 -3.10 -12.43 22.30
CA SER A 60 -3.44 -13.66 23.03
C SER A 60 -2.22 -14.29 23.72
N PHE A 61 -1.03 -14.24 23.10
CA PHE A 61 0.19 -14.75 23.74
C PHE A 61 0.59 -13.94 24.99
N PHE A 62 0.51 -12.61 24.93
CA PHE A 62 0.87 -11.76 26.06
C PHE A 62 -0.18 -11.75 27.18
N THR A 63 -1.47 -11.83 26.85
CA THR A 63 -2.54 -11.70 27.86
C THR A 63 -2.84 -13.00 28.61
N THR A 64 -2.80 -14.16 27.95
CA THR A 64 -3.12 -15.44 28.60
C THR A 64 -1.91 -16.35 28.81
N GLY A 65 -0.98 -16.44 27.85
CA GLY A 65 0.12 -17.40 27.90
C GLY A 65 1.24 -17.01 28.86
N LEU A 66 1.78 -15.81 28.72
CA LEU A 66 2.92 -15.32 29.50
C LEU A 66 2.66 -15.24 31.02
N PRO A 67 1.51 -14.73 31.51
CA PRO A 67 1.25 -14.71 32.96
C PRO A 67 1.07 -16.11 33.56
N LEU A 68 0.58 -17.09 32.79
CA LEU A 68 0.45 -18.49 33.19
C LEU A 68 1.82 -19.17 33.35
N LEU A 69 2.75 -18.91 32.42
CA LEU A 69 4.12 -19.40 32.54
C LEU A 69 4.81 -18.79 33.77
N MET A 70 4.64 -17.47 33.97
CA MET A 70 5.24 -16.75 35.11
C MET A 70 4.63 -17.17 36.46
N SER A 71 3.35 -17.55 36.52
CA SER A 71 2.75 -18.09 37.74
C SER A 71 3.24 -19.51 38.03
N ALA A 72 3.38 -20.36 37.01
CA ALA A 72 3.91 -21.72 37.17
C ALA A 72 5.36 -21.74 37.67
N ILE A 73 6.23 -20.87 37.14
CA ILE A 73 7.63 -20.75 37.59
C ILE A 73 7.70 -20.30 39.05
N ARG A 74 6.87 -19.32 39.44
CA ARG A 74 6.81 -18.84 40.83
C ARG A 74 6.31 -19.92 41.79
N PHE A 75 5.31 -20.71 41.38
CA PHE A 75 4.80 -21.84 42.18
C PHE A 75 5.83 -22.97 42.33
N ALA A 76 6.55 -23.32 41.26
CA ALA A 76 7.62 -24.30 41.33
C ALA A 76 8.75 -23.84 42.26
N HIS A 77 9.15 -22.56 42.20
CA HIS A 77 10.17 -22.01 43.07
C HIS A 77 9.75 -21.98 44.55
N SER A 78 8.48 -21.67 44.85
CA SER A 78 7.97 -21.70 46.22
C SER A 78 7.88 -23.12 46.79
N ALA A 79 7.49 -24.11 45.98
CA ALA A 79 7.47 -25.51 46.39
C ALA A 79 8.89 -26.06 46.69
N VAL A 80 9.89 -25.63 45.92
CA VAL A 80 11.30 -26.00 46.15
C VAL A 80 11.86 -25.35 47.42
N LEU A 81 11.46 -24.11 47.76
CA LEU A 81 11.85 -23.46 49.01
C LEU A 81 11.15 -24.07 50.24
N ALA A 82 9.89 -24.51 50.11
CA ALA A 82 9.14 -25.11 51.21
C ALA A 82 9.66 -26.50 51.64
N GLY A 83 10.40 -27.19 50.77
CA GLY A 83 11.03 -28.49 51.06
C GLY A 83 12.38 -28.40 51.80
N ARG A 84 12.95 -27.21 51.98
CA ARG A 84 14.21 -26.99 52.70
C ARG A 84 13.95 -26.36 54.07
N GLY A 85 13.15 -27.05 54.88
CA GLY A 85 13.06 -26.80 56.32
C GLY A 85 14.31 -27.37 57.01
N PHE A 86 15.04 -26.51 57.72
CA PHE A 86 16.16 -26.85 58.59
C PHE A 86 15.77 -27.94 59.61
N ARG A 87 16.66 -28.94 59.77
CA ARG A 87 16.79 -29.74 61.01
C ARG A 87 17.48 -28.91 62.09
#